data_AF-A0A7R9JB89-F1
#
_entry.id   AF-A0A7R9JB89-F1
#
_cell.length_a   1.000
_cell.length_b   1.000
_cell.length_c   1.000
_cell.angle_alpha   90.00
_cell.angle_beta   90.00
_cell.angle_gamma   90.00
#
_symmetry.space_group_name_H-M   'P 1'
#
loop_
_entity.id
_entity.type
_entity.pdbx_description
1 polymer ?
#
loop_
_entity_poly.entity_id
_entity_poly.type
_entity_poly.pdbx_seq_one_letter_code
_entity_poly.pdbx_strand_id
1 'polypeptide(L)'
;MMLDVSTSERRMNCGNVAVRRLEVLRRILHRPQCLQLHLTSARTDQTSVPAEQTQEFLQHLRWMLQKDVLGQDIFLLGRPGPLRRRLAMQYLELTNRELEFVSLSRDTTESDLKQRREIKSGTAIYFDQSAVRAAIHGRVLVLEGIEKAERNVLPVLNNLLENREMHLEDGRFLIPASRYDKLLKEHSLEELEKWQLVRVSEDFRVVALGIPVPRYLGNPLDPPLRSRFQARDVGIVNYKDWVTVSCHGHQTLWSQFGIGWFASSLKAHGSALSN
;
A
#
# COMPACT_ATOMS: atom_id res chain seq x y z
N MET A 1 12.73 -34.96 -14.57
CA MET A 1 12.39 -35.05 -13.13
C MET A 1 13.07 -33.91 -12.37
N MET A 2 12.50 -32.71 -12.42
CA MET A 2 12.80 -31.61 -11.50
C MET A 2 11.48 -31.34 -10.77
N LEU A 3 11.25 -32.06 -9.68
CA LEU A 3 9.99 -32.03 -8.94
C LEU A 3 9.96 -30.83 -7.97
N ASP A 4 8.94 -29.98 -8.13
CA ASP A 4 8.01 -29.56 -7.06
C ASP A 4 8.53 -28.95 -5.73
N VAL A 5 9.64 -28.24 -5.71
CA VAL A 5 9.98 -27.41 -4.53
C VAL A 5 9.12 -26.12 -4.50
N SER A 6 8.90 -25.50 -5.66
CA SER A 6 8.26 -24.18 -5.73
C SER A 6 6.76 -24.16 -5.42
N THR A 7 6.04 -25.27 -5.61
CA THR A 7 4.59 -25.35 -5.41
C THR A 7 4.23 -25.64 -3.95
N SER A 8 5.08 -26.43 -3.26
CA SER A 8 4.93 -26.73 -1.82
C SER A 8 5.40 -25.57 -0.93
N GLU A 9 6.52 -24.91 -1.25
CA GLU A 9 6.96 -23.67 -0.58
C GLU A 9 5.93 -22.54 -0.77
N ARG A 10 5.33 -22.41 -1.96
CA ARG A 10 4.29 -21.39 -2.22
C ARG A 10 3.03 -21.63 -1.40
N ARG A 11 2.56 -22.87 -1.23
CA ARG A 11 1.44 -23.20 -0.33
C ARG A 11 1.75 -22.89 1.13
N MET A 12 2.99 -23.16 1.58
CA MET A 12 3.43 -22.82 2.95
C MET A 12 3.52 -21.30 3.18
N ASN A 13 3.97 -20.52 2.18
CA ASN A 13 3.99 -19.06 2.27
C ASN A 13 2.58 -18.44 2.25
N CYS A 14 1.64 -18.95 1.45
CA CYS A 14 0.24 -18.47 1.45
C CYS A 14 -0.42 -18.68 2.83
N GLY A 15 -0.17 -19.83 3.48
CA GLY A 15 -0.64 -20.11 4.84
C GLY A 15 -0.07 -19.13 5.88
N ASN A 16 1.21 -18.78 5.77
CA ASN A 16 1.84 -17.80 6.65
C ASN A 16 1.28 -16.38 6.49
N VAL A 17 0.96 -15.95 5.27
CA VAL A 17 0.40 -14.61 5.03
C VAL A 17 -1.02 -14.49 5.63
N ALA A 18 -1.90 -15.46 5.37
CA ALA A 18 -3.27 -15.44 5.89
C ALA A 18 -3.32 -15.50 7.44
N VAL A 19 -2.50 -16.34 8.06
CA VAL A 19 -2.39 -16.44 9.53
C VAL A 19 -1.89 -15.13 10.12
N ARG A 20 -0.87 -14.51 9.52
CA ARG A 20 -0.35 -13.21 9.96
C ARG A 20 -1.37 -12.08 9.82
N ARG A 21 -2.15 -12.02 8.73
CA ARG A 21 -3.24 -11.04 8.57
C ARG A 21 -4.20 -11.08 9.76
N LEU A 22 -4.63 -12.28 10.14
CA LEU A 22 -5.55 -12.48 11.27
C LEU A 22 -4.87 -12.22 12.61
N GLU A 23 -3.61 -12.59 12.77
CA GLU A 23 -2.84 -12.34 13.99
C GLU A 23 -2.64 -10.84 14.24
N VAL A 24 -2.19 -10.11 13.22
CA VAL A 24 -2.01 -8.65 13.26
C VAL A 24 -3.35 -7.97 13.53
N LEU A 25 -4.41 -8.39 12.84
CA LEU A 25 -5.75 -7.86 13.08
C LEU A 25 -6.20 -8.12 14.53
N ARG A 26 -6.03 -9.33 15.07
CA ARG A 26 -6.35 -9.65 16.47
C ARG A 26 -5.55 -8.80 17.46
N ARG A 27 -4.25 -8.59 17.22
CA ARG A 27 -3.39 -7.73 18.05
C ARG A 27 -3.91 -6.29 18.08
N ILE A 28 -4.28 -5.74 16.92
CA ILE A 28 -4.84 -4.38 16.81
C ILE A 28 -6.23 -4.28 17.45
N LEU A 29 -7.06 -5.32 17.32
CA LEU A 29 -8.42 -5.35 17.88
C LEU A 29 -8.45 -5.48 19.41
N HIS A 30 -7.51 -6.23 20.01
CA HIS A 30 -7.55 -6.55 21.44
C HIS A 30 -6.69 -5.63 22.31
N ARG A 31 -5.77 -4.84 21.73
CA ARG A 31 -4.98 -3.83 22.46
C ARG A 31 -4.83 -2.52 21.67
N PRO A 32 -5.87 -1.67 21.64
CA PRO A 32 -5.78 -0.38 20.94
C PRO A 32 -4.72 0.57 21.53
N GLN A 33 -4.31 0.39 22.80
CA GLN A 33 -3.38 1.28 23.50
C GLN A 33 -1.90 0.80 23.52
N CYS A 34 -1.58 -0.42 23.08
CA CYS A 34 -0.23 -0.99 23.24
C CYS A 34 0.55 -1.17 21.93
N LEU A 35 0.18 -0.50 20.84
CA LEU A 35 1.03 -0.41 19.66
C LEU A 35 2.13 0.63 19.87
N GLN A 36 2.94 0.46 20.93
CA GLN A 36 4.32 0.92 20.87
C GLN A 36 5.02 -0.03 19.91
N LEU A 37 5.05 0.33 18.63
CA LEU A 37 5.91 -0.27 17.64
C LEU A 37 7.36 -0.11 18.14
N HIS A 38 7.86 -1.10 18.87
CA HIS A 38 9.27 -1.22 19.20
C HIS A 38 10.00 -1.65 17.92
N LEU A 39 10.25 -0.69 17.03
CA LEU A 39 11.23 -0.84 15.97
C LEU A 39 12.62 -0.63 16.60
N THR A 40 13.36 -1.72 16.77
CA THR A 40 14.72 -1.72 17.31
C THR A 40 15.70 -1.07 16.34
N SER A 41 16.09 0.15 16.71
CA SER A 41 17.29 0.96 16.39
C SER A 41 18.28 0.54 15.29
N ALA A 42 18.50 1.46 14.35
CA ALA A 42 19.83 1.94 14.01
C ALA A 42 19.81 3.50 13.97
N ARG A 43 20.70 4.12 14.75
CA ARG A 43 20.89 5.57 14.96
C ARG A 43 21.06 6.29 13.61
N THR A 44 20.54 7.50 13.38
CA THR A 44 20.92 8.75 14.08
C THR A 44 19.81 9.81 14.04
N ASP A 45 19.78 10.56 15.15
CA ASP A 45 19.15 11.86 15.39
C ASP A 45 17.66 11.91 15.77
N GLN A 46 17.40 12.57 16.89
CA GLN A 46 16.12 12.64 17.60
C GLN A 46 15.30 13.84 17.12
N THR A 47 13.97 13.69 17.10
CA THR A 47 12.88 14.69 17.32
C THR A 47 11.80 14.77 16.23
N SER A 48 10.78 13.92 16.37
CA SER A 48 9.35 14.21 16.12
C SER A 48 8.58 12.92 16.36
N VAL A 49 7.45 12.96 17.08
CA VAL A 49 6.58 11.77 17.17
C VAL A 49 6.01 11.55 15.76
N PRO A 50 6.33 10.48 15.04
CA PRO A 50 5.86 10.34 13.68
C PRO A 50 4.32 10.31 13.69
N ALA A 51 3.68 10.98 12.72
CA ALA A 51 2.22 11.02 12.52
C ALA A 51 1.53 9.63 12.39
N GLU A 52 2.31 8.55 12.49
CA GLU A 52 1.95 7.15 12.53
C GLU A 52 1.28 6.71 13.85
N GLN A 53 1.33 7.53 14.91
CA GLN A 53 0.82 7.16 16.24
C GLN A 53 -0.56 7.75 16.60
N THR A 54 -1.22 8.48 15.69
CA THR A 54 -2.56 9.01 15.96
C THR A 54 -3.61 7.89 15.93
N GLN A 55 -4.60 7.95 16.80
CA GLN A 55 -5.70 6.97 16.85
C GLN A 55 -6.43 6.83 15.51
N GLU A 56 -6.54 7.90 14.73
CA GLU A 56 -7.11 7.87 13.37
C GLU A 56 -6.28 7.03 12.40
N PHE A 57 -4.95 7.11 12.47
CA PHE A 57 -4.04 6.32 11.64
C PHE A 57 -4.23 4.82 11.89
N LEU A 58 -4.34 4.43 13.17
CA LEU A 58 -4.65 3.05 13.56
C LEU A 58 -6.02 2.58 13.09
N GLN A 59 -7.03 3.46 13.10
CA GLN A 59 -8.36 3.14 12.55
C GLN A 59 -8.30 2.87 11.04
N HIS A 60 -7.51 3.64 10.29
CA HIS A 60 -7.29 3.40 8.87
C HIS A 60 -6.59 2.06 8.62
N LEU A 61 -5.52 1.76 9.35
CA LEU A 61 -4.80 0.48 9.24
C LEU A 61 -5.69 -0.71 9.59
N ARG A 62 -6.46 -0.62 10.69
CA ARG A 62 -7.43 -1.65 11.07
C ARG A 62 -8.44 -1.90 9.96
N TRP A 63 -8.98 -0.83 9.37
CA TRP A 63 -9.92 -0.95 8.27
C TRP A 63 -9.26 -1.60 7.04
N MET A 64 -8.03 -1.23 6.69
CA MET A 64 -7.28 -1.84 5.59
C MET A 64 -7.09 -3.35 5.81
N LEU A 65 -6.69 -3.76 7.01
CA LEU A 65 -6.52 -5.18 7.35
C LEU A 65 -7.83 -5.96 7.30
N GLN A 66 -8.93 -5.37 7.76
CA GLN A 66 -10.26 -5.99 7.65
C GLN A 66 -10.64 -6.22 6.18
N LYS A 67 -10.32 -5.27 5.28
CA LYS A 67 -10.59 -5.41 3.85
C LYS A 67 -9.68 -6.42 3.16
N ASP A 68 -8.41 -6.49 3.55
CA ASP A 68 -7.47 -7.49 3.03
C ASP A 68 -7.87 -8.93 3.42
N VAL A 69 -8.36 -9.13 4.65
CA VAL A 69 -8.90 -10.44 5.09
C VAL A 69 -10.12 -10.86 4.26
N LEU A 70 -10.93 -9.90 3.79
CA LEU A 70 -12.05 -10.15 2.89
C LEU A 70 -11.63 -10.32 1.41
N GLY A 71 -10.34 -10.19 1.10
CA GLY A 71 -9.83 -10.25 -0.27
C GLY A 71 -10.24 -9.07 -1.16
N GLN A 72 -10.67 -7.95 -0.55
CA GLN A 72 -11.14 -6.77 -1.26
C GLN A 72 -9.99 -5.81 -1.57
N ASP A 73 -9.98 -5.24 -2.77
CA ASP A 73 -9.01 -4.21 -3.16
C ASP A 73 -9.35 -2.86 -2.50
N ILE A 74 -8.31 -2.13 -2.12
CA ILE A 74 -8.41 -0.94 -1.27
C ILE A 74 -8.16 0.32 -2.10
N PHE A 75 -8.93 1.38 -1.85
CA PHE A 75 -8.69 2.71 -2.41
C PHE A 75 -8.63 3.76 -1.31
N LEU A 76 -7.44 4.32 -1.11
CA LEU A 76 -7.21 5.42 -0.16
C LEU A 76 -7.39 6.75 -0.87
N LEU A 77 -8.48 7.42 -0.55
CA LEU A 77 -8.80 8.77 -1.01
C LEU A 77 -8.35 9.79 0.02
N GLY A 78 -7.87 10.95 -0.42
CA GLY A 78 -7.50 12.02 0.50
C GLY A 78 -6.75 13.14 -0.20
N ARG A 79 -6.34 14.15 0.57
CA ARG A 79 -5.57 15.29 0.02
C ARG A 79 -4.24 14.82 -0.57
N PRO A 80 -3.69 15.51 -1.59
CA PRO A 80 -2.31 15.29 -2.02
C PRO A 80 -1.37 15.42 -0.81
N GLY A 81 -0.53 14.41 -0.59
CA GLY A 81 0.35 14.36 0.58
C GLY A 81 0.87 12.96 0.87
N PRO A 82 1.87 12.85 1.77
CA PRO A 82 2.57 11.59 2.04
C PRO A 82 1.76 10.60 2.88
N LEU A 83 0.71 11.05 3.57
CA LEU A 83 -0.02 10.26 4.57
C LEU A 83 -0.59 8.95 4.00
N ARG A 84 -1.22 9.00 2.82
CA ARG A 84 -1.81 7.82 2.16
C ARG A 84 -0.75 6.79 1.78
N ARG A 85 0.40 7.27 1.29
CA ARG A 85 1.54 6.41 0.96
C ARG A 85 2.13 5.80 2.23
N ARG A 86 2.30 6.58 3.30
CA ARG A 86 2.75 6.07 4.61
C ARG A 86 1.82 4.99 5.17
N LEU A 87 0.50 5.19 5.10
CA LEU A 87 -0.49 4.18 5.49
C LEU A 87 -0.31 2.87 4.71
N ALA A 88 -0.17 2.97 3.38
CA ALA A 88 0.08 1.80 2.54
C ALA A 88 1.39 1.10 2.90
N MET A 89 2.49 1.83 3.09
CA MET A 89 3.78 1.27 3.49
C MET A 89 3.71 0.60 4.86
N GLN A 90 3.10 1.25 5.86
CA GLN A 90 2.97 0.69 7.20
C GLN A 90 2.13 -0.58 7.19
N TYR A 91 1.05 -0.61 6.40
CA TYR A 91 0.25 -1.82 6.21
C TYR A 91 1.06 -2.99 5.62
N LEU A 92 1.95 -2.70 4.66
CA LEU A 92 2.82 -3.72 4.05
C LEU A 92 3.88 -4.24 5.01
N GLU A 93 4.46 -3.34 5.80
CA GLU A 93 5.40 -3.70 6.86
C GLU A 93 4.74 -4.61 7.90
N LEU A 94 3.54 -4.24 8.37
CA LEU A 94 2.79 -5.03 9.35
C LEU A 94 2.40 -6.43 8.82
N THR A 95 2.08 -6.53 7.53
CA THR A 95 1.73 -7.81 6.89
C THR A 95 2.95 -8.56 6.34
N ASN A 96 4.14 -7.96 6.38
CA ASN A 96 5.38 -8.45 5.80
C ASN A 96 5.20 -8.89 4.33
N ARG A 97 4.65 -7.99 3.52
CA ARG A 97 4.35 -8.24 2.10
C ARG A 97 5.21 -7.38 1.19
N GLU A 98 5.64 -7.98 0.09
CA GLU A 98 6.39 -7.28 -0.94
C GLU A 98 5.50 -6.28 -1.69
N LEU A 99 6.11 -5.16 -2.07
CA LEU A 99 5.50 -4.06 -2.79
C LEU A 99 5.92 -4.07 -4.26
N GLU A 100 4.95 -3.88 -5.15
CA GLU A 100 5.19 -3.39 -6.52
C GLU A 100 4.49 -2.04 -6.66
N PHE A 101 5.23 -1.01 -7.08
CA PHE A 101 4.70 0.34 -7.17
C PHE A 101 4.54 0.77 -8.63
N VAL A 102 3.43 1.45 -8.93
CA VAL A 102 3.18 2.08 -10.23
C VAL A 102 2.63 3.48 -10.01
N SER A 103 3.28 4.46 -10.63
CA SER A 103 2.77 5.83 -10.74
C SER A 103 2.11 6.00 -12.10
N LEU A 104 0.80 6.24 -12.09
CA LEU A 104 0.00 6.53 -13.27
C LEU A 104 0.07 8.02 -13.60
N SER A 105 0.41 8.31 -14.84
CA SER A 105 0.42 9.63 -15.45
C SER A 105 -0.36 9.59 -16.77
N ARG A 106 -0.48 10.75 -17.42
CA ARG A 106 -1.07 10.85 -18.76
C ARG A 106 -0.21 10.18 -19.84
N ASP A 107 1.06 9.93 -19.55
CA ASP A 107 2.02 9.32 -20.48
C ASP A 107 2.21 7.83 -20.19
N THR A 108 1.52 7.27 -19.20
CA THR A 108 1.62 5.85 -18.86
C THR A 108 0.92 5.01 -19.92
N THR A 109 1.65 4.07 -20.49
CA THR A 109 1.14 3.17 -21.53
C THR A 109 0.80 1.80 -20.98
N GLU A 110 0.09 1.00 -21.77
CA GLU A 110 -0.19 -0.39 -21.44
C GLU A 110 1.08 -1.23 -21.23
N SER A 111 2.14 -0.98 -22.00
CA SER A 111 3.43 -1.67 -21.88
C SER A 111 4.18 -1.34 -20.58
N ASP A 112 3.86 -0.23 -19.91
CA ASP A 112 4.42 0.09 -18.58
C ASP A 112 3.75 -0.73 -17.45
N LEU A 113 2.54 -1.23 -17.70
CA LEU A 113 1.80 -2.08 -16.77
C LEU A 113 2.00 -3.56 -17.04
N LYS A 114 1.98 -3.94 -18.32
CA LYS A 114 2.05 -5.33 -18.76
C LYS A 114 3.50 -5.79 -18.90
N GLN A 115 4.07 -5.53 -20.07
CA GLN A 115 5.39 -5.99 -20.45
C GLN A 115 6.06 -4.93 -21.31
N ARG A 116 7.35 -4.74 -21.07
CA ARG A 116 8.19 -3.91 -21.92
C ARG A 116 8.97 -4.81 -22.86
N ARG A 117 8.82 -4.56 -24.16
CA ARG A 117 9.62 -5.19 -25.19
C ARG A 117 10.95 -4.45 -25.34
N GLU A 118 12.06 -5.16 -25.14
CA GLU A 118 13.41 -4.68 -25.41
C GLU A 118 14.05 -5.53 -26.52
N ILE A 119 14.83 -4.90 -27.39
CA ILE A 119 15.59 -5.61 -28.42
C ILE A 119 17.01 -5.75 -27.90
N LYS A 120 17.45 -6.98 -27.62
CA LYS A 120 18.84 -7.30 -27.26
C LYS A 120 19.42 -8.21 -28.34
N SER A 121 20.53 -7.77 -28.94
CA SER A 121 21.25 -8.54 -29.96
C SER A 121 20.35 -9.07 -31.10
N GLY A 122 19.43 -8.23 -31.59
CA GLY A 122 18.50 -8.58 -32.67
C GLY A 122 17.30 -9.46 -32.26
N THR A 123 17.22 -9.89 -30.99
CA THR A 123 16.09 -10.67 -30.46
C THR A 123 15.22 -9.80 -29.57
N ALA A 124 13.90 -9.91 -29.74
CA ALA A 124 12.92 -9.25 -28.86
C ALA A 124 12.77 -10.05 -27.56
N ILE A 125 13.05 -9.41 -26.44
CA ILE A 125 12.89 -9.95 -25.08
C ILE A 125 11.78 -9.14 -24.40
N TYR A 126 10.85 -9.84 -23.75
CA TYR A 126 9.76 -9.24 -23.00
C TYR A 126 10.10 -9.25 -21.51
N PHE A 127 10.00 -8.09 -20.87
CA PHE A 127 10.21 -7.93 -19.44
C PHE A 127 8.89 -7.69 -18.73
N ASP A 128 8.57 -8.54 -17.76
CA ASP A 128 7.37 -8.41 -16.93
C ASP A 128 7.44 -7.16 -16.04
N GLN A 129 6.41 -6.32 -16.15
CA GLN A 129 6.34 -5.08 -15.37
C GLN A 129 5.62 -5.28 -14.04
N SER A 130 5.52 -4.20 -13.25
CA SER A 130 5.03 -4.21 -11.88
C SER A 130 3.69 -4.92 -11.69
N ALA A 131 2.71 -4.72 -12.60
CA ALA A 131 1.39 -5.35 -12.44
C ALA A 131 1.43 -6.87 -12.66
N VAL A 132 2.19 -7.33 -13.66
CA VAL A 132 2.36 -8.75 -13.97
C VAL A 132 3.15 -9.45 -12.87
N ARG A 133 4.26 -8.85 -12.44
CA ARG A 133 5.07 -9.36 -11.32
C ARG A 133 4.25 -9.45 -10.04
N ALA A 134 3.44 -8.44 -9.74
CA ALA A 134 2.58 -8.47 -8.56
C ALA A 134 1.55 -9.61 -8.63
N ALA A 135 0.91 -9.80 -9.78
CA ALA A 135 -0.09 -10.85 -9.99
C ALA A 135 0.50 -12.26 -9.88
N ILE A 136 1.65 -12.50 -10.50
CA ILE A 136 2.33 -13.81 -10.49
C ILE A 136 2.85 -14.14 -9.10
N HIS A 137 3.52 -13.20 -8.44
CA HIS A 137 4.18 -13.43 -7.16
C HIS A 137 3.27 -13.23 -5.94
N GLY A 138 2.03 -12.73 -6.12
CA GLY A 138 1.11 -12.46 -5.00
C GLY A 138 1.49 -11.23 -4.16
N ARG A 139 2.19 -10.28 -4.76
CA ARG A 139 2.62 -9.03 -4.12
C ARG A 139 1.47 -8.04 -4.03
N VAL A 140 1.65 -6.99 -3.26
CA VAL A 140 0.70 -5.88 -3.26
C VAL A 140 1.10 -4.87 -4.33
N LEU A 141 0.18 -4.61 -5.25
CA LEU A 141 0.33 -3.56 -6.26
C LEU A 141 -0.19 -2.24 -5.69
N VAL A 142 0.68 -1.26 -5.52
CA VAL A 142 0.28 0.11 -5.16
C VAL A 142 0.17 0.94 -6.43
N LEU A 143 -1.05 1.40 -6.72
CA LEU A 143 -1.35 2.27 -7.85
C LEU A 143 -1.51 3.70 -7.36
N GLU A 144 -0.67 4.61 -7.82
CA GLU A 144 -0.79 6.03 -7.50
C GLU A 144 -1.22 6.85 -8.71
N GLY A 145 -2.13 7.81 -8.52
CA GLY A 145 -2.52 8.73 -9.58
C GLY A 145 -3.54 8.14 -10.56
N ILE A 146 -4.42 7.24 -10.08
CA ILE A 146 -5.48 6.62 -10.91
C ILE A 146 -6.39 7.67 -11.58
N GLU A 147 -6.54 8.86 -10.99
CA GLU A 147 -7.26 9.98 -11.57
C GLU A 147 -6.57 10.62 -12.80
N LYS A 148 -5.28 10.33 -13.02
CA LYS A 148 -4.47 10.84 -14.12
C LYS A 148 -4.24 9.81 -15.22
N ALA A 149 -4.69 8.58 -15.02
CA ALA A 149 -4.48 7.49 -15.95
C ALA A 149 -5.12 7.81 -17.31
N GLU A 150 -4.42 7.41 -18.37
CA GLU A 150 -4.92 7.49 -19.73
C GLU A 150 -6.02 6.45 -20.00
N ARG A 151 -6.91 6.73 -20.95
CA ARG A 151 -8.10 5.90 -21.24
C ARG A 151 -7.75 4.51 -21.77
N ASN A 152 -6.61 4.34 -22.44
CA ASN A 152 -6.10 3.05 -22.94
C ASN A 152 -5.73 2.09 -21.79
N VAL A 153 -5.31 2.61 -20.64
CA VAL A 153 -4.87 1.84 -19.48
C VAL A 153 -6.04 1.35 -18.62
N LEU A 154 -7.14 2.10 -18.56
CA LEU A 154 -8.28 1.79 -17.69
C LEU A 154 -8.92 0.41 -17.97
N PRO A 155 -9.12 -0.03 -19.23
CA PRO A 155 -9.65 -1.37 -19.52
C PRO A 155 -8.74 -2.49 -19.00
N VAL A 156 -7.43 -2.32 -19.15
CA VAL A 156 -6.43 -3.30 -18.69
C VAL A 156 -6.47 -3.43 -17.17
N LEU A 157 -6.52 -2.30 -16.45
CA LEU A 157 -6.66 -2.29 -14.99
C LEU A 157 -8.01 -2.85 -14.54
N ASN A 158 -9.11 -2.52 -15.24
CA ASN A 158 -10.43 -3.02 -14.89
C ASN A 158 -10.49 -4.55 -14.99
N ASN A 159 -9.96 -5.14 -16.07
CA ASN A 159 -9.93 -6.60 -16.24
C ASN A 159 -9.05 -7.28 -15.17
N LEU A 160 -7.91 -6.69 -14.82
CA LEU A 160 -7.04 -7.20 -13.76
C LEU A 160 -7.70 -7.11 -12.37
N LEU A 161 -8.47 -6.06 -12.10
CA LEU A 161 -9.15 -5.87 -10.81
C LEU A 161 -10.41 -6.75 -10.70
N GLU A 162 -11.12 -6.93 -11.80
CA GLU A 162 -12.37 -7.68 -11.87
C GLU A 162 -12.13 -9.19 -11.90
N ASN A 163 -11.44 -9.68 -12.93
CA ASN A 163 -11.31 -11.12 -13.19
C ASN A 163 -9.95 -11.69 -12.77
N ARG A 164 -8.99 -10.83 -12.41
CA ARG A 164 -7.57 -11.20 -12.29
C ARG A 164 -7.03 -11.78 -13.60
N GLU A 165 -7.51 -11.24 -14.72
CA GLU A 165 -7.14 -11.69 -16.06
C GLU A 165 -6.40 -10.58 -16.81
N MET A 166 -5.38 -10.97 -17.57
CA MET A 166 -4.57 -10.05 -18.36
C MET A 166 -3.90 -10.79 -19.52
N HIS A 167 -4.05 -10.25 -20.73
CA HIS A 167 -3.32 -10.70 -21.90
C HIS A 167 -1.93 -10.07 -21.93
N LEU A 168 -0.88 -10.89 -22.05
CA LEU A 168 0.50 -10.46 -22.19
C LEU A 168 0.92 -10.43 -23.66
N GLU A 169 1.95 -9.64 -23.98
CA GLU A 169 2.41 -9.44 -25.37
C GLU A 169 3.19 -10.65 -25.90
N ASP A 170 3.76 -11.45 -25.00
CA ASP A 170 4.46 -12.71 -25.30
C ASP A 170 3.53 -13.90 -25.59
N GLY A 171 2.21 -13.70 -25.53
CA GLY A 171 1.18 -14.73 -25.74
C GLY A 171 0.70 -15.38 -24.45
N ARG A 172 1.35 -15.14 -23.30
CA ARG A 172 0.88 -15.63 -22.00
C ARG A 172 -0.46 -14.98 -21.62
N PHE A 173 -1.29 -15.75 -20.92
CA PHE A 173 -2.57 -15.25 -20.41
C PHE A 173 -2.67 -15.50 -18.90
N LEU A 174 -2.77 -14.41 -18.14
CA LEU A 174 -3.00 -14.48 -16.70
C LEU A 174 -4.44 -14.94 -16.44
N ILE A 175 -4.61 -15.97 -15.61
CA ILE A 175 -5.92 -16.44 -15.17
C ILE A 175 -5.98 -16.58 -13.64
N PRO A 176 -7.17 -16.38 -13.03
CA PRO A 176 -7.33 -16.49 -11.59
C PRO A 176 -7.00 -17.90 -11.10
N ALA A 177 -6.38 -17.99 -9.92
CA ALA A 177 -6.05 -19.24 -9.23
C ALA A 177 -7.17 -20.27 -9.27
N SER A 178 -8.40 -19.87 -8.93
CA SER A 178 -9.56 -20.77 -8.89
C SER A 178 -9.90 -21.40 -10.23
N ARG A 179 -9.62 -20.71 -11.34
CA ARG A 179 -9.86 -21.22 -12.70
C ARG A 179 -8.71 -22.11 -13.15
N TYR A 180 -7.48 -21.69 -12.87
CA TYR A 180 -6.28 -22.48 -13.14
C TYR A 180 -6.34 -23.84 -12.42
N ASP A 181 -6.69 -23.84 -11.14
CA ASP A 181 -6.75 -25.04 -10.31
C ASP A 181 -7.90 -26.00 -10.70
N LYS A 182 -8.94 -25.49 -11.38
CA LYS A 182 -9.98 -26.33 -12.00
C LYS A 182 -9.46 -26.99 -13.28
N LEU A 183 -8.85 -26.21 -14.16
CA LEU A 183 -8.29 -26.73 -15.40
C LEU A 183 -7.19 -27.75 -15.15
N LEU A 184 -6.38 -27.57 -14.09
CA LEU A 184 -5.36 -28.53 -13.68
C LEU A 184 -5.92 -29.91 -13.26
N LYS A 185 -7.20 -29.99 -12.90
CA LYS A 185 -7.86 -31.26 -12.60
C LYS A 185 -8.40 -31.96 -13.85
N GLU A 186 -8.72 -31.18 -14.88
CA GLU A 186 -9.32 -31.67 -16.13
C GLU A 186 -8.25 -31.96 -17.21
N HIS A 187 -7.15 -31.22 -17.18
CA HIS A 187 -6.09 -31.23 -18.17
C HIS A 187 -4.71 -31.44 -17.54
N SER A 188 -3.77 -31.92 -18.35
CA SER A 188 -2.37 -32.08 -17.94
C SER A 188 -1.62 -30.74 -17.92
N LEU A 189 -0.51 -30.67 -17.17
CA LEU A 189 0.34 -29.47 -17.12
C LEU A 189 0.90 -29.08 -18.49
N GLU A 190 1.20 -30.05 -19.36
CA GLU A 190 1.75 -29.81 -20.69
C GLU A 190 0.72 -29.12 -21.62
N GLU A 191 -0.56 -29.46 -21.49
CA GLU A 191 -1.63 -28.78 -22.24
C GLU A 191 -1.81 -27.34 -21.78
N LEU A 192 -1.72 -27.11 -20.46
CA LEU A 192 -1.80 -25.78 -19.87
C LEU A 192 -0.63 -24.89 -20.31
N GLU A 193 0.59 -25.43 -20.37
CA GLU A 193 1.76 -24.74 -20.90
C GLU A 193 1.64 -24.44 -22.40
N LYS A 194 1.06 -25.37 -23.17
CA LYS A 194 0.78 -25.16 -24.60
C LYS A 194 -0.21 -24.00 -24.84
N TRP A 195 -1.15 -23.79 -23.93
CA TRP A 195 -2.06 -22.64 -23.95
C TRP A 195 -1.45 -21.37 -23.32
N GLN A 196 -0.21 -21.44 -22.83
CA GLN A 196 0.52 -20.34 -22.20
C GLN A 196 -0.26 -19.69 -21.03
N LEU A 197 -1.00 -20.50 -20.28
CA LEU A 197 -1.79 -20.03 -19.14
C LEU A 197 -0.91 -19.84 -17.91
N VAL A 198 -1.03 -18.69 -17.27
CA VAL A 198 -0.27 -18.33 -16.07
C VAL A 198 -1.23 -18.14 -14.90
N ARG A 199 -0.97 -18.86 -13.82
CA ARG A 199 -1.76 -18.76 -12.59
C ARG A 199 -1.47 -17.44 -11.86
N VAL A 200 -2.50 -16.64 -11.60
CA VAL A 200 -2.43 -15.50 -10.68
C VAL A 200 -2.53 -15.98 -9.25
N SER A 201 -1.70 -15.42 -8.37
CA SER A 201 -1.71 -15.75 -6.95
C SER A 201 -2.97 -15.25 -6.25
N GLU A 202 -3.52 -16.06 -5.34
CA GLU A 202 -4.68 -15.67 -4.51
C GLU A 202 -4.37 -14.52 -3.57
N ASP A 203 -3.09 -14.37 -3.20
CA ASP A 203 -2.65 -13.30 -2.32
C ASP A 203 -2.55 -11.95 -3.01
N PHE A 204 -2.50 -11.90 -4.35
CA PHE A 204 -2.42 -10.65 -5.10
C PHE A 204 -3.50 -9.66 -4.66
N ARG A 205 -3.07 -8.44 -4.30
CA ARG A 205 -3.97 -7.40 -3.80
C ARG A 205 -3.57 -6.04 -4.35
N VAL A 206 -4.55 -5.17 -4.58
CA VAL A 206 -4.31 -3.82 -5.09
C VAL A 206 -4.67 -2.77 -4.05
N VAL A 207 -3.76 -1.81 -3.86
CA VAL A 207 -3.97 -0.61 -3.04
C VAL A 207 -3.83 0.61 -3.94
N ALA A 208 -4.96 1.22 -4.30
CA ALA A 208 -4.98 2.46 -5.05
C ALA A 208 -4.84 3.66 -4.10
N LEU A 209 -4.06 4.67 -4.52
CA LEU A 209 -3.89 5.95 -3.87
C LEU A 209 -4.38 7.03 -4.84
N GLY A 210 -5.45 7.73 -4.48
CA GLY A 210 -6.06 8.73 -5.35
C GLY A 210 -6.56 9.94 -4.60
N ILE A 211 -6.78 11.02 -5.34
CA ILE A 211 -7.30 12.28 -4.79
C ILE A 211 -8.78 12.43 -5.16
N PRO A 212 -9.58 13.10 -4.32
CA PRO A 212 -10.97 13.34 -4.64
C PRO A 212 -11.10 14.37 -5.78
N VAL A 213 -11.74 13.96 -6.87
CA VAL A 213 -12.13 14.81 -8.02
C VAL A 213 -13.63 15.13 -7.85
N PRO A 214 -14.10 16.38 -8.04
CA PRO A 214 -13.46 17.52 -8.72
C PRO A 214 -12.63 18.46 -7.82
N ARG A 215 -12.47 18.16 -6.53
CA ARG A 215 -11.74 19.05 -5.59
C ARG A 215 -10.29 19.30 -6.02
N TYR A 216 -9.69 18.33 -6.70
CA TYR A 216 -8.35 18.42 -7.28
C TYR A 216 -8.38 18.11 -8.78
N LEU A 217 -7.34 18.55 -9.50
CA LEU A 217 -7.19 18.30 -10.93
C LEU A 217 -7.03 16.80 -11.20
N GLY A 218 -7.92 16.27 -12.02
CA GLY A 218 -7.91 14.87 -12.45
C GLY A 218 -9.20 14.50 -13.16
N ASN A 219 -9.24 13.30 -13.73
CA ASN A 219 -10.44 12.73 -14.30
C ASN A 219 -11.20 11.97 -13.20
N PRO A 220 -12.54 12.13 -13.11
CA PRO A 220 -13.32 11.30 -12.22
C PRO A 220 -13.19 9.84 -12.65
N LEU A 221 -13.08 8.92 -11.68
CA LEU A 221 -13.02 7.50 -11.99
C LEU A 221 -14.36 7.04 -12.57
N ASP A 222 -14.28 6.23 -13.63
CA ASP A 222 -15.45 5.61 -14.22
C ASP A 222 -16.20 4.76 -13.18
N PRO A 223 -17.54 4.76 -13.19
CA PRO A 223 -18.33 3.99 -12.22
C PRO A 223 -17.96 2.50 -12.11
N PRO A 224 -17.66 1.77 -13.21
CA PRO A 224 -17.25 0.37 -13.14
C PRO A 224 -15.95 0.17 -12.34
N LEU A 225 -14.92 0.96 -12.64
CA LEU A 225 -13.62 0.87 -11.98
C LEU A 225 -13.71 1.30 -10.50
N ARG A 226 -14.45 2.39 -10.23
CA ARG A 226 -14.66 2.90 -8.88
C ARG A 226 -15.30 1.84 -7.97
N SER A 227 -16.24 1.05 -8.50
CA SER A 227 -16.99 0.06 -7.72
C SER A 227 -16.18 -1.20 -7.39
N ARG A 228 -15.03 -1.41 -8.04
CA ARG A 228 -14.11 -2.53 -7.71
C ARG A 228 -13.35 -2.31 -6.41
N PHE A 229 -13.19 -1.06 -6.01
CA PHE A 229 -12.46 -0.72 -4.81
C PHE A 229 -13.38 -0.51 -3.62
N GLN A 230 -12.87 -0.89 -2.45
CA GLN A 230 -13.37 -0.36 -1.19
C GLN A 230 -12.67 0.96 -0.92
N ALA A 231 -13.43 2.06 -0.94
CA ALA A 231 -12.87 3.38 -0.72
C ALA A 231 -12.85 3.74 0.78
N ARG A 232 -11.76 4.37 1.22
CA ARG A 232 -11.66 5.02 2.53
C ARG A 232 -11.11 6.42 2.35
N ASP A 233 -11.82 7.39 2.89
CA ASP A 233 -11.32 8.76 2.99
C ASP A 233 -10.31 8.86 4.14
N VAL A 234 -9.14 9.41 3.82
CA VAL A 234 -8.03 9.68 4.72
C VAL A 234 -8.02 11.19 4.92
N GLY A 235 -8.63 11.60 6.04
CA GLY A 235 -8.83 12.99 6.41
C GLY A 235 -7.53 13.75 6.71
N ILE A 236 -7.70 15.05 7.00
CA ILE A 236 -6.60 15.89 7.48
C ILE A 236 -6.36 15.53 8.94
N VAL A 237 -5.13 15.16 9.30
CA VAL A 237 -4.68 15.10 10.70
C VAL A 237 -4.94 16.46 11.32
N ASN A 238 -5.73 16.52 12.39
CA ASN A 238 -6.15 17.78 13.01
C ASN A 238 -4.91 18.62 13.38
N TYR A 239 -4.99 19.96 13.26
CA TYR A 239 -3.87 20.85 13.58
C TYR A 239 -3.34 20.62 15.00
N LYS A 240 -4.21 20.27 15.95
CA LYS A 240 -3.82 19.91 17.32
C LYS A 240 -2.93 18.67 17.38
N ASP A 241 -3.17 17.66 16.54
CA ASP A 241 -2.35 16.45 16.49
C ASP A 241 -1.00 16.75 15.82
N TRP A 242 -1.00 17.59 14.78
CA TRP A 242 0.21 18.14 14.17
C TRP A 242 1.06 18.94 15.16
N VAL A 243 0.44 19.82 15.95
CA VAL A 243 1.13 20.62 16.98
C VAL A 243 1.60 19.74 18.12
N THR A 244 0.84 18.72 18.53
CA THR A 244 1.28 17.78 19.58
C THR A 244 2.52 17.02 19.13
N VAL A 245 2.54 16.56 17.87
CA VAL A 245 3.72 15.95 17.23
C VAL A 245 4.92 16.92 17.16
N SER A 246 4.68 18.19 16.80
CA SER A 246 5.73 19.21 16.66
C SER A 246 6.23 19.80 17.99
N CYS A 247 5.37 19.97 19.00
CA CYS A 247 5.69 20.62 20.28
C CYS A 247 6.35 19.67 21.30
N HIS A 248 6.11 18.36 21.22
CA HIS A 248 6.85 17.38 22.04
C HIS A 248 8.33 17.26 21.62
N GLY A 249 8.71 17.73 20.42
CA GLY A 249 10.11 17.90 20.03
C GLY A 249 10.80 19.12 20.64
N HIS A 250 10.03 20.06 21.23
CA HIS A 250 10.56 21.33 21.73
C HIS A 250 10.58 21.47 23.25
N GLN A 251 9.94 20.57 24.02
CA GLN A 251 9.97 20.66 25.50
C GLN A 251 11.22 20.04 26.14
N THR A 252 11.91 19.11 25.48
CA THR A 252 13.15 18.51 26.00
C THR A 252 14.39 19.38 25.85
N LEU A 253 14.35 20.42 24.99
CA LEU A 253 15.44 21.39 24.87
C LEU A 253 15.47 22.44 25.98
N TRP A 254 14.34 22.68 26.67
CA TRP A 254 14.29 23.63 27.79
C TRP A 254 14.57 23.01 29.16
N SER A 255 14.52 21.68 29.29
CA SER A 255 14.92 20.97 30.52
C SER A 255 16.38 20.53 30.53
N GLN A 256 17.05 20.50 29.36
CA GLN A 256 18.46 20.08 29.24
C GLN A 256 19.45 21.25 29.29
N PHE A 257 19.02 22.46 28.93
CA PHE A 257 19.72 23.69 29.29
C PHE A 257 19.12 24.19 30.60
N GLY A 258 19.72 23.79 31.72
CA GLY A 258 19.37 24.28 33.04
C GLY A 258 19.50 25.81 33.14
N ILE A 259 18.48 26.53 32.71
CA ILE A 259 18.30 27.95 32.98
C ILE A 259 17.12 28.07 33.93
N GLY A 260 17.33 27.57 35.15
CA GLY A 260 16.54 27.91 36.33
C GLY A 260 16.80 29.34 36.82
N TRP A 261 17.07 30.29 35.93
CA TRP A 261 17.56 31.63 36.27
C TRP A 261 16.92 32.75 35.43
N PHE A 262 15.66 32.64 35.00
CA PHE A 262 14.96 33.83 34.47
C PHE A 262 13.48 33.97 34.83
N ALA A 263 12.87 32.98 35.50
CA ALA A 263 11.47 33.07 35.91
C ALA A 263 11.21 33.82 37.24
N SER A 264 12.27 34.22 37.97
CA SER A 264 12.13 34.86 39.29
C SER A 264 12.31 36.39 39.29
N SER A 265 12.69 37.01 38.17
CA SER A 265 12.96 38.47 38.14
C SER A 265 11.76 39.32 37.65
N LEU A 266 10.78 38.72 36.97
CA LEU A 266 9.61 39.44 36.45
C LEU A 266 8.39 39.50 37.39
N LYS A 267 8.49 38.95 38.61
CA LYS A 267 7.49 39.14 39.67
C LYS A 267 7.87 40.23 40.70
N ALA A 268 9.03 40.86 40.57
CA ALA A 268 9.52 41.85 41.54
C ALA A 268 9.44 43.31 41.09
N HIS A 269 8.97 43.61 39.87
CA HIS A 269 8.88 44.99 39.34
C HIS A 269 7.46 45.38 38.89
N GLY A 270 6.43 44.74 39.45
CA GLY A 270 5.01 45.01 39.16
C GLY A 270 4.24 45.67 40.31
N SER A 271 4.92 46.21 41.32
CA SER A 271 4.28 46.84 42.49
C SER A 271 5.00 48.12 42.91
N ALA A 272 5.10 49.08 42.00
CA ALA A 272 5.36 50.48 42.34
C ALA A 272 4.94 51.32 41.13
N LEU A 273 3.66 51.72 41.10
CA LEU A 273 3.11 52.94 40.48
C LEU A 273 1.59 52.86 40.63
N SER A 274 1.14 53.01 41.87
CA SER A 274 -0.21 53.45 42.21
C SER A 274 -0.08 54.40 43.41
N ASN A 275 0.15 55.67 43.09
CA ASN A 275 -0.29 56.87 43.79
C ASN A 275 0.20 58.09 43.01
#